data_AF-A0A1X0QC92-F1
#
_entry.id   AF-A0A1X0QC92-F1
#
_cell.length_a   1.000
_cell.length_b   1.000
_cell.length_c   1.000
_cell.angle_alpha   90.00
_cell.angle_beta   90.00
_cell.angle_gamma   90.00
#
_symmetry.space_group_name_H-M   'P 1'
#
loop_
_entity.id
_entity.type
_entity.pdbx_description
1 polymer ?
#
loop_
_entity_poly.entity_id
_entity_poly.type
_entity_poly.pdbx_seq_one_letter_code
_entity_poly.pdbx_strand_id
1 'polypeptide(L)'
;MIEQAKNTNFQLRRSDSFNSNVDINKYNKSWAEVLSNMNRYKIIDIRDPVNYQMYRVKGSLNLRSLEEIKQKNINGPLIISCYKGRSSPSFALRLREEGYEAYSVKKGIEGFKEETNFKII
;
A
#
# COMPACT_ATOMS: atom_id res chain seq x y z
N MET A 1 34.87 -36.78 -12.74
CA MET A 1 34.36 -35.55 -13.38
C MET A 1 32.84 -35.65 -13.36
N ILE A 2 32.19 -35.04 -12.38
CA ILE A 2 30.77 -35.25 -12.08
C ILE A 2 29.95 -34.07 -12.61
N GLU A 3 29.12 -34.39 -13.60
CA GLU A 3 27.74 -33.97 -13.85
C GLU A 3 27.36 -32.49 -13.68
N GLN A 4 27.05 -31.88 -14.81
CA GLN A 4 26.48 -30.54 -14.95
C GLN A 4 25.07 -30.51 -14.34
N ALA A 5 24.87 -29.65 -13.35
CA ALA A 5 23.60 -29.49 -12.64
C ALA A 5 22.54 -28.77 -13.51
N LYS A 6 21.72 -29.60 -14.17
CA LYS A 6 20.25 -29.54 -14.27
C LYS A 6 19.60 -28.16 -14.09
N ASN A 7 19.32 -27.55 -15.25
CA ASN A 7 18.22 -26.61 -15.49
C ASN A 7 16.94 -27.08 -14.77
N THR A 8 16.54 -26.39 -13.70
CA THR A 8 15.41 -26.81 -12.86
C THR A 8 14.42 -25.67 -12.72
N ASN A 9 13.32 -25.79 -13.47
CA ASN A 9 11.96 -25.35 -13.17
C ASN A 9 11.79 -24.42 -11.95
N PHE A 10 11.76 -23.11 -12.18
CA PHE A 10 11.15 -22.15 -11.25
C PHE A 10 9.63 -22.03 -11.51
N GLN A 11 8.97 -23.19 -11.52
CA GLN A 11 7.54 -23.32 -11.42
C GLN A 11 7.32 -24.26 -10.23
N LEU A 12 6.62 -23.77 -9.20
CA LEU A 12 5.98 -24.53 -8.13
C LEU A 12 6.86 -24.95 -6.93
N ARG A 13 7.21 -23.99 -6.07
CA ARG A 13 7.19 -24.23 -4.62
C ARG A 13 5.80 -23.86 -4.07
N ARG A 14 4.83 -24.73 -4.36
CA ARG A 14 3.49 -24.80 -3.76
C ARG A 14 3.52 -25.73 -2.54
N SER A 15 4.08 -25.31 -1.41
CA SER A 15 4.05 -26.18 -0.21
C SER A 15 4.08 -25.47 1.14
N ASP A 16 3.60 -24.23 1.21
CA ASP A 16 3.01 -23.73 2.44
C ASP A 16 1.61 -23.27 2.09
N SER A 17 0.61 -23.79 2.79
CA SER A 17 -0.80 -23.46 2.65
C SER A 17 -1.02 -21.97 2.92
N PHE A 18 -0.83 -21.15 1.88
CA PHE A 18 -1.19 -19.74 1.87
C PHE A 18 -2.70 -19.70 2.08
N ASN A 19 -3.08 -19.37 3.31
CA ASN A 19 -4.45 -19.40 3.80
C ASN A 19 -5.34 -18.66 2.79
N SER A 20 -6.16 -19.37 2.04
CA SER A 20 -7.02 -18.83 0.96
C SER A 20 -8.14 -17.92 1.48
N ASN A 21 -8.08 -17.55 2.76
CA ASN A 21 -9.06 -16.76 3.49
C ASN A 21 -8.49 -15.43 4.02
N VAL A 22 -7.34 -14.94 3.52
CA VAL A 22 -6.90 -13.59 3.87
C VAL A 22 -7.83 -12.59 3.19
N ASP A 23 -8.82 -12.11 3.95
CA ASP A 23 -9.65 -10.98 3.52
C ASP A 23 -8.75 -9.74 3.41
N ILE A 24 -8.29 -9.46 2.18
CA ILE A 24 -7.44 -8.31 1.86
C ILE A 24 -8.13 -6.98 2.20
N ASN A 25 -9.46 -6.98 2.31
CA ASN A 25 -10.26 -5.80 2.61
C ASN A 25 -10.46 -5.58 4.10
N LYS A 26 -10.09 -6.54 4.95
CA LYS A 26 -10.14 -6.43 6.42
C LYS A 26 -9.47 -5.16 6.95
N TYR A 27 -8.45 -4.68 6.24
CA TYR A 27 -7.65 -3.51 6.64
C TYR A 27 -7.95 -2.25 5.81
N ASN A 28 -9.13 -2.18 5.20
CA ASN A 28 -9.56 -1.00 4.45
C ASN A 28 -10.21 0.04 5.36
N LYS A 29 -9.80 1.30 5.18
CA LYS A 29 -10.31 2.51 5.85
C LYS A 29 -11.08 3.38 4.85
N SER A 30 -12.05 4.18 5.32
CA SER A 30 -12.66 5.26 4.52
C SER A 30 -11.83 6.54 4.62
N TRP A 31 -12.01 7.48 3.68
CA TRP A 31 -11.37 8.79 3.79
C TRP A 31 -11.93 9.61 4.95
N ALA A 32 -13.25 9.63 5.18
CA ALA A 32 -13.84 10.24 6.36
C ALA A 32 -13.17 9.81 7.69
N GLU A 33 -12.91 8.50 7.87
CA GLU A 33 -12.24 7.98 9.07
C GLU A 33 -10.79 8.47 9.17
N VAL A 34 -10.04 8.37 8.07
CA VAL A 34 -8.63 8.78 7.99
C VAL A 34 -8.48 10.27 8.25
N LEU A 35 -9.34 11.11 7.66
CA LEU A 35 -9.30 12.56 7.80
C LEU A 35 -9.65 13.01 9.22
N SER A 36 -10.63 12.35 9.86
CA SER A 36 -11.00 12.63 11.26
C SER A 36 -9.89 12.29 12.26
N ASN A 37 -8.90 11.49 11.85
CA ASN A 37 -7.83 10.96 12.70
C ASN A 37 -6.44 11.18 12.07
N MET A 38 -6.29 12.22 11.24
CA MET A 38 -5.12 12.37 10.37
C MET A 38 -3.79 12.47 11.12
N ASN A 39 -3.80 12.98 12.36
CA ASN A 39 -2.63 13.05 13.23
C ASN A 39 -2.09 11.67 13.68
N ARG A 40 -2.90 10.61 13.58
CA ARG A 40 -2.51 9.24 13.97
C ARG A 40 -1.83 8.48 12.84
N TYR A 41 -1.87 9.00 11.62
CA TYR A 41 -1.49 8.26 10.42
C TYR A 41 -0.35 8.91 9.67
N LYS A 42 0.49 8.09 9.05
CA LYS A 42 1.38 8.50 7.96
C LYS A 42 0.81 8.00 6.64
N ILE A 43 0.50 8.93 5.74
CA ILE A 43 -0.09 8.59 4.44
C ILE A 43 1.04 8.34 3.45
N ILE A 44 1.06 7.14 2.89
CA ILE A 44 2.00 6.71 1.86
C ILE A 44 1.24 6.58 0.54
N ASP A 45 1.64 7.38 -0.45
CA ASP A 45 1.08 7.36 -1.79
C ASP A 45 2.01 6.55 -2.70
N ILE A 46 1.53 5.40 -3.19
CA ILE A 46 2.30 4.48 -4.04
C ILE A 46 2.12 4.77 -5.54
N ARG A 47 1.46 5.88 -5.92
CA ARG A 47 1.32 6.31 -7.32
C ARG A 47 2.63 6.83 -7.90
N ASP A 48 2.67 7.04 -9.21
CA ASP A 48 3.85 7.60 -9.86
C ASP A 48 4.09 9.06 -9.40
N PRO A 49 5.33 9.55 -9.44
CA PRO A 49 5.68 10.88 -8.95
C PRO A 49 4.92 12.01 -9.65
N VAL A 50 4.61 11.88 -10.94
CA VAL A 50 3.90 12.91 -11.71
C VAL A 50 2.48 13.07 -11.17
N ASN A 51 1.74 11.96 -11.05
CA ASN A 51 0.39 11.96 -10.49
C ASN A 51 0.34 12.38 -9.00
N TYR A 52 1.39 12.07 -8.24
CA TYR A 52 1.55 12.53 -6.86
C TYR A 52 1.76 14.06 -6.79
N GLN A 53 2.58 14.63 -7.68
CA GLN A 53 2.83 16.07 -7.72
C GLN A 53 1.60 16.86 -8.15
N MET A 54 0.81 16.35 -9.10
CA MET A 54 -0.40 17.02 -9.57
C MET A 54 -1.48 17.17 -8.49
N TYR A 55 -1.70 16.13 -7.68
CA TYR A 55 -2.68 16.17 -6.60
C TYR A 55 -2.37 15.10 -5.56
N ARG A 56 -2.27 15.49 -4.30
CA ARG A 56 -1.95 14.60 -3.18
C ARG A 56 -2.57 15.10 -1.88
N VAL A 57 -2.63 14.20 -0.90
CA VAL A 57 -2.92 14.59 0.48
C VAL A 57 -1.75 15.40 1.04
N LYS A 58 -2.03 16.53 1.69
CA LYS A 58 -0.98 17.35 2.32
C LYS A 58 -0.22 16.52 3.37
N GLY A 59 1.11 16.53 3.29
CA GLY A 59 1.97 15.80 4.22
C GLY A 59 2.12 14.30 3.95
N SER A 60 1.51 13.76 2.88
CA SER A 60 1.79 12.37 2.46
C SER A 60 3.20 12.24 1.90
N LEU A 61 3.73 11.02 1.88
CA LEU A 61 5.01 10.67 1.26
C LEU A 61 4.78 9.83 0.00
N ASN A 62 5.52 10.11 -1.08
CA ASN A 62 5.52 9.26 -2.27
C ASN A 62 6.61 8.20 -2.13
N LEU A 63 6.22 7.01 -1.65
CA LEU A 63 7.10 5.84 -1.52
C LEU A 63 6.40 4.67 -2.20
N ARG A 64 7.07 4.01 -3.13
CA ARG A 64 6.50 3.05 -4.09
C ARG A 64 7.00 1.63 -3.86
N SER A 65 7.97 1.43 -2.97
CA SER A 65 8.50 0.13 -2.59
C SER A 65 8.58 -0.05 -1.08
N LEU A 66 8.64 -1.30 -0.63
CA LEU A 66 8.88 -1.64 0.77
C LEU A 66 10.24 -1.10 1.23
N GLU A 67 11.22 -1.11 0.33
CA GLU A 67 12.60 -0.74 0.63
C GLU A 67 12.72 0.76 0.89
N GLU A 68 11.99 1.58 0.12
CA GLU A 68 11.88 3.02 0.35
C GLU A 68 11.24 3.33 1.72
N ILE A 69 10.24 2.55 2.14
CA ILE A 69 9.58 2.70 3.45
C ILE A 69 10.55 2.35 4.58
N LYS A 70 11.27 1.23 4.45
CA LYS A 70 12.29 0.80 5.42
C LYS A 70 13.39 1.85 5.57
N GLN A 71 13.90 2.38 4.48
CA GLN A 71 14.96 3.42 4.49
C GLN A 71 14.53 4.71 5.18
N LYS A 72 13.23 5.05 5.16
CA LYS A 72 12.71 6.26 5.79
C LYS A 72 12.49 6.13 7.30
N ASN A 73 12.66 4.94 7.89
CA ASN A 73 12.43 4.68 9.32
C ASN A 73 11.10 5.27 9.81
N ILE A 74 10.03 5.04 9.05
CA ILE A 74 8.71 5.60 9.37
C ILE A 74 8.14 4.85 10.56
N ASN A 75 7.78 5.60 11.60
CA ASN A 75 7.13 5.08 12.80
C ASN A 75 5.62 5.34 12.78
N GLY A 76 4.88 4.39 13.36
CA GLY A 76 3.45 4.48 13.57
C GLY A 76 2.59 3.97 12.42
N PRO A 77 1.25 4.09 12.54
CA PRO A 77 0.31 3.52 11.60
C PRO A 77 0.39 4.13 10.20
N LEU A 78 0.41 3.29 9.17
CA LEU A 78 0.51 3.69 7.76
C LEU A 78 -0.86 3.60 7.07
N ILE A 79 -1.21 4.62 6.29
CA ILE A 79 -2.33 4.58 5.34
C ILE A 79 -1.76 4.55 3.93
N ILE A 80 -2.00 3.46 3.22
CA ILE A 80 -1.53 3.26 1.85
C ILE A 80 -2.62 3.70 0.88
N SER A 81 -2.26 4.64 0.00
CA SER A 81 -3.13 5.15 -1.05
C SER A 81 -2.53 4.91 -2.44
N CYS A 82 -3.38 4.55 -3.39
CA CYS A 82 -3.05 4.46 -4.82
C CYS A 82 -4.05 5.30 -5.62
N TYR A 83 -4.24 5.05 -6.92
CA TYR A 83 -5.22 5.79 -7.73
C TYR A 83 -6.66 5.52 -7.27
N LYS A 84 -7.06 4.24 -7.28
CA LYS A 84 -8.46 3.79 -7.16
C LYS A 84 -8.71 2.79 -6.02
N GLY A 85 -7.73 2.57 -5.15
CA GLY A 85 -7.82 1.60 -4.05
C GLY A 85 -7.69 0.12 -4.46
N ARG A 86 -7.12 -0.18 -5.64
CA ARG A 86 -6.99 -1.57 -6.14
C ARG A 86 -5.70 -2.26 -5.71
N SER A 87 -4.57 -1.54 -5.77
CA SER A 87 -3.25 -2.09 -5.42
C SER A 87 -2.84 -1.82 -3.98
N SER A 88 -3.44 -0.82 -3.32
CA SER A 88 -3.14 -0.47 -1.94
C SER A 88 -3.45 -1.58 -0.92
N PRO A 89 -4.51 -2.42 -1.05
CA PRO A 89 -4.75 -3.51 -0.11
C PRO A 89 -3.61 -4.54 -0.08
N SER A 90 -3.17 -5.01 -1.25
CA SER A 90 -2.07 -5.98 -1.34
C SER A 90 -0.74 -5.42 -0.84
N PHE A 91 -0.48 -4.13 -1.08
CA PHE A 91 0.72 -3.47 -0.57
C PHE A 91 0.69 -3.31 0.95
N ALA A 92 -0.47 -2.93 1.52
CA ALA A 92 -0.66 -2.86 2.98
C ALA A 92 -0.51 -4.23 3.64
N LEU A 93 -0.96 -5.31 2.99
CA LEU A 93 -0.75 -6.68 3.47
C LEU A 93 0.74 -7.03 3.54
N ARG A 94 1.51 -6.74 2.49
CA ARG A 94 2.97 -6.97 2.49
C ARG A 94 3.67 -6.20 3.60
N LEU A 95 3.27 -4.95 3.84
CA LEU A 95 3.80 -4.17 4.96
C LEU A 95 3.47 -4.80 6.32
N ARG A 96 2.28 -5.38 6.48
CA ARG A 96 1.91 -6.10 7.71
C ARG A 96 2.74 -7.37 7.91
N GLU A 97 3.03 -8.10 6.84
CA GLU A 97 3.93 -9.26 6.88
C GLU A 97 5.34 -8.86 7.37
N GLU A 98 5.74 -7.62 7.13
CA GLU A 98 7.01 -7.02 7.58
C GLU A 98 6.91 -6.37 8.97
N GLY A 99 5.77 -6.50 9.66
CA GLY A 99 5.57 -6.00 11.03
C GLY A 99 5.04 -4.58 11.15
N TYR A 100 4.70 -3.91 10.04
CA TYR A 100 4.09 -2.57 10.08
C TYR A 100 2.59 -2.62 10.38
N GLU A 101 2.11 -1.65 11.16
CA GLU A 101 0.67 -1.37 11.27
C GLU A 101 0.19 -0.61 10.03
N ALA A 102 -0.14 -1.33 8.94
CA ALA A 102 -0.54 -0.71 7.68
C ALA A 102 -2.03 -0.93 7.34
N TYR A 103 -2.67 0.05 6.74
CA TYR A 103 -4.04 -0.01 6.25
C TYR A 103 -4.10 0.50 4.81
N SER A 104 -5.13 0.11 4.08
CA SER A 104 -5.40 0.67 2.75
C SER A 104 -6.60 1.61 2.82
N VAL A 105 -6.65 2.63 1.97
CA VAL A 105 -7.81 3.53 1.90
C VAL A 105 -8.69 3.22 0.69
N LYS A 106 -10.01 3.15 0.92
CA LYS A 106 -11.00 2.87 -0.12
C LYS A 106 -10.93 3.95 -1.21
N LYS A 107 -11.10 3.51 -2.47
CA LYS A 107 -11.04 4.35 -3.68
C LYS A 107 -9.73 5.13 -3.90
N GLY A 108 -8.68 4.94 -3.09
CA GLY A 108 -7.40 5.64 -3.27
C GLY A 108 -7.57 7.17 -3.32
N ILE A 109 -6.75 7.86 -4.09
CA ILE A 109 -6.81 9.32 -4.23
C ILE A 109 -8.12 9.82 -4.89
N GLU A 110 -8.80 9.01 -5.70
CA GLU A 110 -10.14 9.38 -6.19
C GLU A 110 -11.13 9.55 -5.04
N GLY A 111 -11.10 8.63 -4.07
CA GLY A 111 -11.91 8.77 -2.85
C GLY A 111 -11.57 10.03 -2.05
N PHE A 112 -10.31 10.44 -2.03
CA PHE A 112 -9.90 11.67 -1.34
C PHE A 112 -10.47 12.91 -2.03
N LYS A 113 -10.48 12.92 -3.36
CA LYS A 113 -11.10 14.02 -4.15
C LYS A 113 -12.60 14.11 -3.87
N GLU A 114 -13.29 12.98 -3.87
CA GLU A 114 -14.72 12.91 -3.54
C GLU A 114 -14.99 13.46 -2.13
N GLU A 115 -14.25 12.96 -1.12
CA GLU A 115 -14.45 13.31 0.29
C GLU A 115 -14.16 14.80 0.57
N THR A 116 -13.14 15.36 -0.06
CA THR A 116 -12.79 16.79 0.10
C THR A 116 -13.61 17.72 -0.78
N ASN A 117 -14.57 17.17 -1.53
CA ASN A 117 -15.38 17.89 -2.51
C ASN A 117 -14.50 18.71 -3.48
N PHE A 118 -13.39 18.12 -3.91
CA PHE A 118 -12.43 18.77 -4.78
C PHE A 118 -13.09 19.11 -6.12
N LYS A 119 -13.36 20.40 -6.35
CA LYS A 119 -13.85 20.94 -7.61
C LYS A 119 -12.66 21.43 -8.42
N ILE A 120 -12.50 20.93 -9.65
CA ILE A 120 -11.66 21.60 -10.64
C ILE A 120 -12.43 22.87 -11.02
N ILE A 121 -11.94 24.01 -10.57
CA ILE A 121 -12.42 25.34 -10.96
C ILE A 121 -11.75 25.73 -12.27
#